data_AF-A0A7J5BMC0-F1
#
_entry.id   AF-A0A7J5BMC0-F1
#
_cell.length_a   1.000
_cell.length_b   1.000
_cell.length_c   1.000
_cell.angle_alpha   90.00
_cell.angle_beta   90.00
_cell.angle_gamma   90.00
#
_symmetry.space_group_name_H-M   'P 1'
#
loop_
_entity.id
_entity.type
_entity.pdbx_description
1 polymer ?
#
loop_
_entity_poly.entity_id
_entity_poly.type
_entity_poly.pdbx_seq_one_letter_code
_entity_poly.pdbx_strand_id
1 'polypeptide(L)'
;MTSIVPPLTSAPSPRKGPTLPVEGLAFRRDGTLVVTTEQRHKSTYRKGLSVSAAQDLAKCPASWAGKYAVPEVRNLFMPNELGTGAHSVLEELYQLPGAERTRAQVEPLLAGVTETTWSTYCEEQGIDRDPQQEARWFAEVRPLALGDFDLEDPTRVNVFRTEMSERGLVLPNGVPFNGAIDRVDISETTGPAGEERYEVNDYKSGAYRKHNPQFGRDSKADQIRIYAQAVATKLDVERPKRGRLLYTGAGVAQEVDCSDAEVDIALGWFAAQWEDLHRFRDAAMFPAKPSALCSWCPLVNACPVARKINKPNARDQVAKAHTAVELGIPVLPRIAPYVPSHRPAAPRIGEATPSKKEDTVTSTAAVQPAQAQAQAPAPKRRRRTSLSPTRARWCSTSTLGPRPECSGSRRSPTRM
;
A
#
# COMPACT_ATOMS: atom_id res chain seq x y z
N MET A 1 21.04 34.37 53.41
CA MET A 1 21.63 33.41 52.44
C MET A 1 20.49 32.60 51.87
N THR A 2 19.88 33.09 50.80
CA THR A 2 18.70 32.49 50.17
C THR A 2 19.19 31.57 49.06
N SER A 3 18.96 30.26 49.22
CA SER A 3 19.30 29.22 48.25
C SER A 3 18.40 29.38 47.02
N ILE A 4 18.98 29.82 45.90
CA ILE A 4 18.33 29.86 44.60
C ILE A 4 18.66 28.55 43.90
N VAL A 5 17.72 27.61 43.94
CA VAL A 5 17.73 26.42 43.06
C VAL A 5 17.35 26.92 41.66
N PRO A 6 18.18 26.73 40.62
CA PRO A 6 17.79 27.10 39.27
C PRO A 6 16.65 26.19 38.80
N PRO A 7 15.65 26.72 38.07
CA PRO A 7 14.56 25.92 37.56
C PRO A 7 15.09 24.89 36.57
N LEU A 8 14.54 23.68 36.64
CA LEU A 8 14.67 22.63 35.64
C LEU A 8 14.45 23.25 34.25
N THR A 9 15.53 23.36 33.49
CA THR A 9 15.50 23.77 32.10
C THR A 9 14.55 22.85 31.35
N SER A 10 13.60 23.47 30.66
CA SER A 10 12.61 22.85 29.80
C SER A 10 13.19 21.70 28.98
N ALA A 11 12.51 20.56 29.04
CA ALA A 11 12.79 19.42 28.19
C ALA A 11 12.83 19.85 26.71
N PRO A 12 13.86 19.45 25.94
CA PRO A 12 13.84 19.67 24.50
C PRO A 12 12.74 18.82 23.84
N SER A 13 11.89 19.51 23.07
CA SER A 13 10.86 19.11 22.11
C SER A 13 10.76 17.62 21.68
N PRO A 14 9.54 17.04 21.58
CA PRO A 14 9.29 15.62 21.31
C PRO A 14 9.25 15.25 19.81
N ARG A 15 10.18 15.75 19.00
CA ARG A 15 10.27 15.43 17.55
C ARG A 15 11.71 15.43 17.04
N LYS A 16 12.62 14.70 17.67
CA LYS A 16 13.87 14.33 17.00
C LYS A 16 13.71 12.89 16.53
N GLY A 17 13.83 12.68 15.22
CA GLY A 17 13.87 11.36 14.62
C GLY A 17 15.03 10.51 15.17
N PRO A 18 15.18 9.26 14.71
CA PRO A 18 16.34 8.46 15.09
C PRO A 18 17.65 9.22 14.84
N THR A 19 18.61 9.07 15.75
CA THR A 19 19.95 9.68 15.69
C THR A 19 21.02 8.59 15.77
N LEU A 20 22.25 8.94 15.39
CA LEU A 20 23.42 8.09 15.57
C LEU A 20 24.29 8.61 16.73
N PRO A 21 24.93 7.72 17.52
CA PRO A 21 24.83 6.27 17.47
C PRO A 21 23.44 5.76 17.92
N VAL A 22 23.09 4.55 17.49
CA VAL A 22 21.79 3.94 17.80
C VAL A 22 21.76 3.45 19.25
N GLU A 23 21.06 4.18 20.10
CA GLU A 23 20.89 3.80 21.50
C GLU A 23 19.80 2.73 21.72
N GLY A 24 20.02 1.92 22.76
CA GLY A 24 19.03 0.96 23.25
C GLY A 24 18.99 -0.38 22.51
N LEU A 25 19.99 -0.67 21.68
CA LEU A 25 20.12 -1.92 20.93
C LEU A 25 21.50 -2.54 21.13
N ALA A 26 21.56 -3.87 21.18
CA ALA A 26 22.80 -4.64 21.15
C ALA A 26 22.57 -6.00 20.49
N PHE A 27 23.54 -6.52 19.77
CA PHE A 27 23.51 -7.89 19.29
C PHE A 27 24.13 -8.85 20.30
N ARG A 28 23.54 -10.04 20.45
CA ARG A 28 24.23 -11.20 21.00
C ARG A 28 25.09 -11.86 19.92
N ARG A 29 26.10 -12.61 20.33
CA ARG A 29 26.94 -13.41 19.42
C ARG A 29 26.15 -14.42 18.58
N ASP A 30 25.00 -14.88 19.08
CA ASP A 30 24.09 -15.78 18.34
C ASP A 30 23.25 -15.06 17.26
N GLY A 31 23.42 -13.75 17.09
CA GLY A 31 22.69 -12.94 16.12
C GLY A 31 21.37 -12.37 16.64
N THR A 32 20.98 -12.62 17.89
CA THR A 32 19.77 -12.02 18.47
C THR A 32 19.99 -10.53 18.74
N LEU A 33 19.14 -9.68 18.17
CA LEU A 33 19.08 -8.26 18.53
C LEU A 33 18.30 -8.11 19.83
N VAL A 34 18.92 -7.50 20.83
CA VAL A 34 18.38 -7.28 22.16
C VAL A 34 18.08 -5.80 22.33
N VAL A 35 16.88 -5.51 22.79
CA VAL A 35 16.47 -4.17 23.20
C VAL A 35 16.82 -3.97 24.66
N THR A 36 17.58 -2.92 24.96
CA THR A 36 18.18 -2.69 26.30
C THR A 36 17.58 -1.52 27.07
N THR A 37 16.76 -0.69 26.43
CA THR A 37 16.12 0.47 27.06
C THR A 37 14.61 0.44 26.90
N GLU A 38 13.91 1.05 27.86
CA GLU A 38 12.45 1.20 27.81
C GLU A 38 11.98 1.99 26.60
N GLN A 39 12.67 3.08 26.25
CA GLN A 39 12.32 3.91 25.09
C GLN A 39 12.33 3.08 23.80
N ARG A 40 13.37 2.26 23.60
CA ARG A 40 13.46 1.39 22.44
C ARG A 40 12.41 0.28 22.49
N HIS A 41 12.14 -0.28 23.68
CA HIS A 41 11.08 -1.28 23.86
C HIS A 41 9.70 -0.74 23.48
N LYS A 42 9.36 0.47 23.95
CA LYS A 42 8.11 1.17 23.59
C LYS A 42 7.99 1.39 22.08
N SER A 43 9.08 1.70 21.38
CA SER A 43 9.06 1.90 19.92
C SER A 43 8.71 0.65 19.11
N THR A 44 8.84 -0.55 19.71
CA THR A 44 8.44 -1.82 19.09
C THR A 44 6.95 -2.14 19.26
N TYR A 45 6.22 -1.35 20.06
CA TYR A 45 4.79 -1.54 20.26
C TYR A 45 4.00 -1.29 18.99
N ARG A 46 3.01 -2.13 18.72
CA ARG A 46 2.07 -1.95 17.60
C ARG A 46 0.66 -2.18 18.11
N LYS A 47 -0.27 -1.30 17.72
CA LYS A 47 -1.72 -1.44 18.00
C LYS A 47 -2.44 -2.31 16.98
N GLY A 48 -1.79 -2.56 15.84
CA GLY A 48 -2.27 -3.41 14.77
C GLY A 48 -1.12 -3.78 13.85
N LEU A 49 -1.33 -4.80 13.03
CA LEU A 49 -0.35 -5.37 12.13
C LEU A 49 -0.74 -5.06 10.68
N SER A 50 0.23 -4.65 9.87
CA SER A 50 0.08 -4.64 8.41
C SER A 50 0.66 -5.89 7.80
N VAL A 51 0.19 -6.28 6.62
CA VAL A 51 0.74 -7.46 5.93
C VAL A 51 2.23 -7.25 5.63
N SER A 52 2.63 -6.07 5.16
CA SER A 52 4.03 -5.72 4.91
C SER A 52 4.88 -5.83 6.19
N ALA A 53 4.39 -5.37 7.34
CA ALA A 53 5.07 -5.50 8.61
C ALA A 53 5.17 -6.97 9.07
N ALA A 54 4.13 -7.78 8.84
CA ALA A 54 4.15 -9.22 9.13
C ALA A 54 5.18 -9.94 8.25
N GLN A 55 5.26 -9.61 6.97
CA GLN A 55 6.26 -10.15 6.05
C GLN A 55 7.68 -9.77 6.47
N ASP A 56 7.92 -8.52 6.85
CA ASP A 56 9.22 -8.05 7.33
C ASP A 56 9.65 -8.77 8.62
N LEU A 57 8.71 -8.93 9.55
CA LEU A 57 8.93 -9.68 10.79
C LEU A 57 9.27 -11.14 10.49
N ALA A 58 8.52 -11.79 9.61
CA ALA A 58 8.75 -13.16 9.19
C ALA A 58 10.15 -13.33 8.57
N LYS A 59 10.54 -12.39 7.68
CA LYS A 59 11.84 -12.36 7.00
C LYS A 59 12.99 -12.23 8.00
N CYS A 60 12.95 -11.25 8.91
CA CYS A 60 13.99 -11.07 9.92
C CYS A 60 13.49 -10.18 11.08
N PRO A 61 13.17 -10.77 12.25
CA PRO A 61 12.73 -10.00 13.43
C PRO A 61 13.72 -8.92 13.88
N ALA A 62 15.03 -9.20 13.83
CA ALA A 62 16.06 -8.21 14.17
C ALA A 62 16.01 -6.98 13.26
N SER A 63 15.87 -7.19 11.94
CA SER A 63 15.75 -6.09 10.98
C SER A 63 14.46 -5.31 11.20
N TRP A 64 13.34 -6.01 11.46
CA TRP A 64 12.06 -5.38 11.77
C TRP A 64 12.15 -4.44 12.99
N ALA A 65 12.80 -4.87 14.07
CA ALA A 65 12.94 -4.08 15.28
C ALA A 65 13.94 -2.92 15.13
N GLY A 66 15.03 -3.13 14.41
CA GLY A 66 16.07 -2.11 14.28
C GLY A 66 15.89 -1.11 13.14
N LYS A 67 15.07 -1.39 12.11
CA LYS A 67 14.95 -0.49 10.94
C LYS A 67 14.52 0.93 11.28
N TYR A 68 13.61 1.10 12.26
CA TYR A 68 13.15 2.41 12.72
C TYR A 68 14.07 3.06 13.76
N ALA A 69 15.12 2.35 14.19
CA ALA A 69 16.11 2.87 15.13
C ALA A 69 17.28 3.58 14.43
N VAL A 70 17.42 3.36 13.13
CA VAL A 70 18.47 3.93 12.29
C VAL A 70 17.88 5.11 11.50
N PRO A 71 18.58 6.26 11.40
CA PRO A 71 18.14 7.33 10.50
C PRO A 71 18.09 6.84 9.06
N GLU A 72 16.91 6.97 8.45
CA GLU A 72 16.72 6.70 7.04
C GLU A 72 17.29 7.84 6.21
N VAL A 73 18.11 7.51 5.21
CA VAL A 73 18.52 8.46 4.18
C VAL A 73 17.42 8.42 3.13
N ARG A 74 16.44 9.31 3.24
CA ARG A 74 15.34 9.40 2.27
C ARG A 74 15.90 9.91 0.93
N ASN A 75 15.52 9.26 -0.16
CA ASN A 75 15.89 9.65 -1.51
C ASN A 75 14.74 9.29 -2.46
N LEU A 76 14.18 10.31 -3.12
CA LEU A 76 13.01 10.17 -4.00
C LEU A 76 13.24 9.24 -5.21
N PHE A 77 14.49 8.93 -5.57
CA PHE A 77 14.84 8.00 -6.64
C PHE A 77 14.93 6.53 -6.17
N MET A 78 14.65 6.25 -4.90
CA MET A 78 14.59 4.87 -4.42
C MET A 78 13.35 4.16 -5.00
N PRO A 79 13.41 2.85 -5.31
CA PRO A 79 12.31 2.15 -5.96
C PRO A 79 10.96 2.23 -5.23
N ASN A 80 10.98 2.31 -3.90
CA ASN A 80 9.77 2.51 -3.09
C ASN A 80 9.18 3.91 -3.26
N GLU A 81 10.01 4.96 -3.31
CA GLU A 81 9.54 6.35 -3.50
C GLU A 81 9.00 6.57 -4.94
N LEU A 82 9.68 6.01 -5.95
CA LEU A 82 9.15 6.01 -7.33
C LEU A 82 7.83 5.25 -7.44
N GLY A 83 7.71 4.12 -6.72
CA GLY A 83 6.46 3.38 -6.59
C GLY A 83 5.36 4.22 -5.94
N THR A 84 5.63 4.88 -4.81
CA THR A 84 4.68 5.78 -4.14
C THR A 84 4.21 6.88 -5.09
N GLY A 85 5.10 7.52 -5.83
CA GLY A 85 4.72 8.52 -6.84
C GLY A 85 3.77 7.97 -7.90
N ALA A 86 4.03 6.75 -8.40
CA ALA A 86 3.15 6.09 -9.36
C ALA A 86 1.78 5.74 -8.76
N HIS A 87 1.75 5.26 -7.51
CA HIS A 87 0.49 4.97 -6.80
C HIS A 87 -0.34 6.25 -6.62
N SER A 88 0.27 7.37 -6.22
CA SER A 88 -0.43 8.64 -6.08
C SER A 88 -1.03 9.13 -7.42
N VAL A 89 -0.31 8.96 -8.53
CA VAL A 89 -0.88 9.30 -9.85
C VAL A 89 -2.06 8.41 -10.22
N LEU A 90 -1.97 7.10 -9.94
CA LEU A 90 -3.05 6.16 -10.22
C LEU A 90 -4.26 6.39 -9.31
N GLU A 91 -4.04 6.72 -8.05
CA GLU A 91 -5.10 7.13 -7.11
C GLU A 91 -5.89 8.30 -7.69
N GLU A 92 -5.20 9.40 -8.04
CA GLU A 92 -5.84 10.59 -8.63
C GLU A 92 -6.52 10.28 -9.97
N LEU A 93 -5.91 9.43 -10.81
CA LEU A 93 -6.52 8.99 -12.07
C LEU A 93 -7.86 8.29 -11.84
N TYR A 94 -7.93 7.38 -10.88
CA TYR A 94 -9.15 6.61 -10.61
C TYR A 94 -10.21 7.40 -9.82
N GLN A 95 -9.87 8.57 -9.28
CA GLN A 95 -10.83 9.55 -8.76
C GLN A 95 -11.58 10.31 -9.87
N LEU A 96 -11.03 10.36 -11.09
CA LEU A 96 -11.73 10.97 -12.23
C LEU A 96 -12.96 10.15 -12.65
N PRO A 97 -13.97 10.77 -13.29
CA PRO A 97 -15.04 10.05 -13.96
C PRO A 97 -14.47 9.06 -14.98
N GLY A 98 -15.08 7.87 -15.11
CA GLY A 98 -14.56 6.79 -15.95
C GLY A 98 -14.16 7.23 -17.37
N ALA A 99 -15.00 7.99 -18.06
CA ALA A 99 -14.73 8.47 -19.42
C ALA A 99 -13.51 9.43 -19.52
N GLU A 100 -13.08 10.03 -18.41
CA GLU A 100 -11.96 10.98 -18.36
C GLU A 100 -10.63 10.30 -18.03
N ARG A 101 -10.64 9.03 -17.58
CA ARG A 101 -9.45 8.25 -17.20
C ARG A 101 -8.64 7.83 -18.43
N THR A 102 -7.99 8.80 -19.05
CA THR A 102 -7.26 8.66 -20.31
C THR A 102 -5.76 8.85 -20.11
N ARG A 103 -4.95 8.31 -21.03
CA ARG A 103 -3.49 8.49 -21.00
C ARG A 103 -3.08 9.97 -20.99
N ALA A 104 -3.89 10.84 -21.59
CA ALA A 104 -3.65 12.28 -21.62
C ALA A 104 -3.78 12.95 -20.24
N GLN A 105 -4.58 12.38 -19.32
CA GLN A 105 -4.71 12.90 -17.95
C GLN A 105 -3.52 12.56 -17.06
N VAL A 106 -2.68 11.59 -17.43
CA VAL A 106 -1.54 11.19 -16.59
C VAL A 106 -0.51 12.32 -16.44
N GLU A 107 -0.26 13.09 -17.51
CA GLU A 107 0.72 14.20 -17.47
C GLU A 107 0.33 15.30 -16.46
N PRO A 108 -0.88 15.90 -16.49
CA PRO A 108 -1.26 16.92 -15.51
C PRO A 108 -1.36 16.37 -14.08
N LEU A 109 -1.83 15.12 -13.91
CA LEU A 109 -1.88 14.48 -12.59
C LEU A 109 -0.47 14.28 -12.02
N LEU A 110 0.46 13.76 -12.83
CA LEU A 110 1.85 13.58 -12.43
C LEU A 110 2.54 14.92 -12.13
N ALA A 111 2.22 15.99 -12.86
CA ALA A 111 2.74 17.32 -12.54
C ALA A 111 2.29 17.77 -11.14
N GLY A 112 1.01 17.56 -10.79
CA GLY A 112 0.50 17.83 -9.44
C GLY A 112 1.17 16.98 -8.37
N VAL A 113 1.29 15.68 -8.59
CA VAL A 113 1.99 14.76 -7.66
C VAL A 113 3.47 15.14 -7.50
N THR A 114 4.14 15.53 -8.58
CA THR A 114 5.53 16.00 -8.55
C THR A 114 5.65 17.23 -7.65
N GLU A 115 4.80 18.23 -7.85
CA GLU A 115 4.77 19.44 -7.04
C GLU A 115 4.61 19.13 -5.55
N THR A 116 3.59 18.34 -5.18
CA THR A 116 3.34 17.98 -3.77
C THR A 116 4.48 17.18 -3.16
N THR A 117 5.00 16.20 -3.91
CA THR A 117 6.08 15.31 -3.44
C THR A 117 7.35 16.09 -3.17
N TRP A 118 7.77 16.93 -4.11
CA TRP A 118 9.01 17.69 -4.01
C TRP A 118 8.92 18.82 -3.00
N SER A 119 7.79 19.53 -2.93
CA SER A 119 7.58 20.55 -1.89
C SER A 119 7.67 19.94 -0.48
N THR A 120 7.02 18.80 -0.24
CA THR A 120 7.10 18.10 1.04
C THR A 120 8.53 17.61 1.33
N TYR A 121 9.17 16.99 0.36
CA TYR A 121 10.53 16.45 0.53
C TYR A 121 11.56 17.56 0.82
N CYS A 122 11.53 18.66 0.07
CA CYS A 122 12.43 19.79 0.27
C CYS A 122 12.23 20.46 1.64
N GLU A 123 10.97 20.64 2.08
CA GLU A 123 10.66 21.15 3.41
C GLU A 123 11.21 20.23 4.52
N GLU A 124 10.98 18.93 4.41
CA GLU A 124 11.45 17.95 5.39
C GLU A 124 12.98 17.85 5.46
N GLN A 125 13.65 17.95 4.32
CA GLN A 125 15.11 17.86 4.24
C GLN A 125 15.81 19.21 4.47
N GLY A 126 15.09 20.33 4.45
CA GLY A 126 15.66 21.67 4.54
C GLY A 126 16.57 22.01 3.36
N ILE A 127 16.20 21.58 2.15
CA ILE A 127 16.95 21.82 0.91
C ILE A 127 16.10 22.59 -0.10
N ASP A 128 16.77 23.29 -1.01
CA ASP A 128 16.09 23.98 -2.11
C ASP A 128 15.62 23.00 -3.20
N ARG A 129 14.60 23.42 -3.94
CA ARG A 129 14.09 22.68 -5.09
C ARG A 129 15.09 22.71 -6.25
N ASP A 130 15.23 21.56 -6.92
CA ASP A 130 16.06 21.41 -8.11
C ASP A 130 15.18 20.98 -9.30
N PRO A 131 14.85 21.90 -10.22
CA PRO A 131 14.01 21.59 -11.37
C PRO A 131 14.54 20.46 -12.27
N GLN A 132 15.86 20.23 -12.31
CA GLN A 132 16.42 19.13 -13.10
C GLN A 132 16.14 17.78 -12.46
N GLN A 133 16.21 17.69 -11.13
CA GLN A 133 15.90 16.46 -10.41
C GLN A 133 14.39 16.18 -10.43
N GLU A 134 13.56 17.21 -10.32
CA GLU A 134 12.11 17.11 -10.48
C GLU A 134 11.74 16.54 -11.85
N ALA A 135 12.28 17.10 -12.93
CA ALA A 135 12.04 16.62 -14.29
C ALA A 135 12.52 15.17 -14.48
N ARG A 136 13.64 14.79 -13.84
CA ARG A 136 14.15 13.42 -13.91
C ARG A 136 13.27 12.44 -13.15
N TRP A 137 12.82 12.80 -11.94
CA TRP A 137 11.89 12.00 -11.15
C TRP A 137 10.56 11.83 -11.87
N PHE A 138 10.02 12.91 -12.45
CA PHE A 138 8.84 12.88 -13.30
C PHE A 138 9.01 11.85 -14.43
N ALA A 139 10.14 11.90 -15.15
CA ALA A 139 10.42 10.98 -16.24
C ALA A 139 10.52 9.50 -15.81
N GLU A 140 10.95 9.23 -14.58
CA GLU A 140 11.03 7.87 -14.02
C GLU A 140 9.67 7.35 -13.52
N VAL A 141 8.82 8.21 -12.94
CA VAL A 141 7.47 7.83 -12.45
C VAL A 141 6.47 7.66 -13.58
N ARG A 142 6.54 8.52 -14.60
CA ARG A 142 5.63 8.53 -15.75
C ARG A 142 5.38 7.15 -16.38
N PRO A 143 6.40 6.36 -16.78
CA PRO A 143 6.15 5.04 -17.36
C PRO A 143 5.51 4.06 -16.36
N LEU A 144 5.76 4.19 -15.06
CA LEU A 144 5.16 3.34 -14.03
C LEU A 144 3.65 3.61 -13.88
N ALA A 145 3.21 4.87 -14.00
CA ALA A 145 1.80 5.21 -14.01
C ALA A 145 1.12 4.82 -15.33
N LEU A 146 1.77 5.10 -16.47
CA LEU A 146 1.22 4.75 -17.79
C LEU A 146 1.06 3.25 -18.03
N GLY A 147 1.82 2.42 -17.32
CA GLY A 147 1.76 0.96 -17.46
C GLY A 147 0.39 0.36 -17.09
N ASP A 148 -0.42 1.05 -16.30
CA ASP A 148 -1.79 0.60 -15.97
C ASP A 148 -2.67 0.41 -17.22
N PHE A 149 -2.54 1.32 -18.20
CA PHE A 149 -3.26 1.28 -19.47
C PHE A 149 -2.85 0.11 -20.38
N ASP A 150 -1.74 -0.55 -20.07
CA ASP A 150 -1.30 -1.74 -20.79
C ASP A 150 -1.86 -3.02 -20.13
N LEU A 151 -2.37 -2.92 -18.90
CA LEU A 151 -2.97 -4.01 -18.13
C LEU A 151 -4.49 -4.08 -18.28
N GLU A 152 -5.13 -2.91 -18.36
CA GLU A 152 -6.58 -2.80 -18.45
C GLU A 152 -7.02 -1.49 -19.12
N ASP A 153 -8.33 -1.31 -19.28
CA ASP A 153 -8.94 -0.08 -19.77
C ASP A 153 -9.53 0.70 -18.57
N PRO A 154 -8.85 1.74 -18.06
CA PRO A 154 -9.29 2.47 -16.87
C PRO A 154 -10.68 3.08 -17.00
N THR A 155 -11.14 3.34 -18.24
CA THR A 155 -12.46 3.93 -18.50
C THR A 155 -13.62 3.00 -18.19
N ARG A 156 -13.34 1.70 -18.10
CA ARG A 156 -14.33 0.64 -17.87
C ARG A 156 -14.30 0.06 -16.47
N VAL A 157 -13.31 0.44 -15.65
CA VAL A 157 -13.17 -0.06 -14.28
C VAL A 157 -14.21 0.62 -13.39
N ASN A 158 -15.08 -0.18 -12.77
CA ASN A 158 -16.04 0.30 -11.79
C ASN A 158 -15.39 0.31 -10.40
N VAL A 159 -14.78 1.44 -10.04
CA VAL A 159 -14.06 1.59 -8.77
C VAL A 159 -15.05 1.85 -7.65
N PHE A 160 -15.01 1.02 -6.60
CA PHE A 160 -15.70 1.28 -5.35
C PHE A 160 -14.93 2.30 -4.50
N ARG A 161 -13.62 2.08 -4.34
CA ARG A 161 -12.75 2.93 -3.52
C ARG A 161 -11.28 2.77 -3.90
N THR A 162 -10.55 3.87 -3.93
CA THR A 162 -9.07 3.88 -3.92
C THR A 162 -8.55 4.13 -2.51
N GLU A 163 -7.33 3.68 -2.22
CA GLU A 163 -6.61 3.92 -0.96
C GLU A 163 -7.46 3.66 0.30
N MET A 164 -8.16 2.52 0.30
CA MET A 164 -8.99 2.11 1.43
C MET A 164 -8.11 1.79 2.63
N SER A 165 -7.96 2.78 3.51
CA SER A 165 -7.08 2.74 4.68
C SER A 165 -7.82 2.35 5.95
N GLU A 166 -7.36 1.29 6.60
CA GLU A 166 -7.91 0.79 7.86
C GLU A 166 -6.87 0.82 8.97
N ARG A 167 -7.32 1.16 10.18
CA ARG A 167 -6.50 1.21 11.39
C ARG A 167 -7.20 0.52 12.55
N GLY A 168 -6.73 -0.68 12.90
CA GLY A 168 -7.25 -1.48 13.99
C GLY A 168 -8.51 -2.25 13.64
N LEU A 169 -8.78 -2.51 12.35
CA LEU A 169 -9.90 -3.36 11.93
C LEU A 169 -9.66 -4.78 12.41
N VAL A 170 -10.47 -5.27 13.34
CA VAL A 170 -10.29 -6.62 13.89
C VAL A 170 -10.82 -7.65 12.88
N LEU A 171 -9.90 -8.43 12.31
CA LEU A 171 -10.25 -9.51 11.38
C LEU A 171 -10.81 -10.73 12.14
N PRO A 172 -11.47 -11.70 11.47
CA PRO A 172 -12.05 -12.88 12.13
C PRO A 172 -11.06 -13.75 12.91
N ASN A 173 -9.77 -13.70 12.56
CA ASN A 173 -8.70 -14.37 13.30
C ASN A 173 -8.24 -13.59 14.56
N GLY A 174 -8.93 -12.50 14.92
CA GLY A 174 -8.65 -11.66 16.09
C GLY A 174 -7.46 -10.70 15.93
N VAL A 175 -6.82 -10.64 14.76
CA VAL A 175 -5.71 -9.71 14.53
C VAL A 175 -6.25 -8.31 14.18
N PRO A 176 -5.81 -7.25 14.90
CA PRO A 176 -6.11 -5.88 14.50
C PRO A 176 -5.29 -5.50 13.26
N PHE A 177 -5.95 -5.41 12.12
CA PHE A 177 -5.36 -5.06 10.84
C PHE A 177 -5.14 -3.56 10.70
N ASN A 178 -3.94 -3.20 10.24
CA ASN A 178 -3.61 -1.87 9.74
C ASN A 178 -3.13 -2.00 8.30
N GLY A 179 -3.73 -1.29 7.36
CA GLY A 179 -3.25 -1.33 5.97
C GLY A 179 -4.01 -0.38 5.07
N ALA A 180 -3.43 -0.14 3.91
CA ALA A 180 -4.05 0.56 2.81
C ALA A 180 -4.19 -0.42 1.65
N ILE A 181 -5.39 -0.47 1.07
CA ILE A 181 -5.72 -1.26 -0.11
C ILE A 181 -5.80 -0.28 -1.27
N ASP A 182 -4.88 -0.41 -2.24
CA ASP A 182 -4.71 0.57 -3.32
C ASP A 182 -6.02 0.80 -4.10
N ARG A 183 -6.70 -0.28 -4.50
CA ARG A 183 -7.98 -0.18 -5.22
C ARG A 183 -8.91 -1.36 -4.96
N VAL A 184 -10.18 -1.05 -4.70
CA VAL A 184 -11.29 -2.01 -4.61
C VAL A 184 -12.27 -1.70 -5.72
N ASP A 185 -12.55 -2.70 -6.56
CA ASP A 185 -13.45 -2.59 -7.71
C ASP A 185 -14.74 -3.36 -7.46
N ILE A 186 -15.84 -2.92 -8.05
CA ILE A 186 -17.08 -3.69 -8.18
C ILE A 186 -16.95 -4.53 -9.45
N SER A 187 -16.82 -5.85 -9.28
CA SER A 187 -16.69 -6.80 -10.39
C SER A 187 -18.04 -7.17 -11.01
N GLU A 188 -19.07 -7.29 -10.17
CA GLU A 188 -20.42 -7.65 -10.57
C GLU A 188 -21.44 -7.00 -9.63
N THR A 189 -22.62 -6.70 -10.15
CA THR A 189 -23.80 -6.34 -9.35
C THR A 189 -24.87 -7.39 -9.65
N THR A 190 -25.24 -8.16 -8.63
CA THR A 190 -26.09 -9.34 -8.75
C THR A 190 -27.41 -9.18 -8.00
N GLY A 191 -28.41 -9.94 -8.42
CA GLY A 191 -29.73 -9.96 -7.78
C GLY A 191 -30.56 -8.68 -8.00
N PRO A 192 -31.86 -8.74 -7.70
CA PRO A 192 -32.76 -7.59 -7.83
C PRO A 192 -32.50 -6.49 -6.79
N ALA A 193 -31.81 -6.82 -5.69
CA ALA A 193 -31.43 -5.87 -4.64
C ALA A 193 -30.13 -5.10 -4.95
N GLY A 194 -29.41 -5.47 -6.02
CA GLY A 194 -28.16 -4.82 -6.41
C GLY A 194 -26.97 -5.19 -5.52
N GLU A 195 -26.85 -6.46 -5.13
CA GLU A 195 -25.74 -6.96 -4.31
C GLU A 195 -24.43 -6.89 -5.10
N GLU A 196 -23.48 -6.07 -4.63
CA GLU A 196 -22.18 -5.90 -5.27
C GLU A 196 -21.19 -6.98 -4.86
N ARG A 197 -20.43 -7.48 -5.83
CA ARG A 197 -19.26 -8.35 -5.64
C ARG A 197 -18.01 -7.55 -5.88
N TYR A 198 -17.06 -7.65 -4.97
CA TYR A 198 -15.83 -6.85 -5.01
C TYR A 198 -14.63 -7.65 -5.49
N GLU A 199 -13.64 -6.93 -6.01
CA GLU A 199 -12.31 -7.41 -6.35
C GLU A 199 -11.26 -6.48 -5.74
N VAL A 200 -10.17 -7.05 -5.21
CA VAL A 200 -9.08 -6.30 -4.60
C VAL A 200 -7.89 -6.22 -5.53
N ASN A 201 -7.38 -5.02 -5.77
CA ASN A 201 -6.26 -4.75 -6.66
C ASN A 201 -5.15 -3.99 -5.93
N ASP A 202 -3.90 -4.39 -6.17
CA ASP A 202 -2.71 -3.75 -5.61
C ASP A 202 -1.67 -3.53 -6.72
N TYR A 203 -1.18 -2.30 -6.82
CA TYR A 203 -0.20 -1.90 -7.84
C TYR A 203 1.21 -2.26 -7.39
N LYS A 204 2.03 -2.73 -8.33
CA LYS A 204 3.44 -3.08 -8.10
C LYS A 204 4.33 -2.45 -9.17
N SER A 205 5.12 -1.45 -8.79
CA SER A 205 6.11 -0.81 -9.68
C SER A 205 7.40 -1.63 -9.88
N GLY A 206 7.65 -2.61 -9.01
CA GLY A 206 8.87 -3.42 -9.03
C GLY A 206 8.87 -4.51 -10.10
N ALA A 207 10.04 -5.11 -10.33
CA ALA A 207 10.19 -6.21 -11.28
C ALA A 207 9.23 -7.38 -10.98
N TYR A 208 8.56 -7.86 -12.03
CA TYR A 208 7.78 -9.09 -11.95
C TYR A 208 8.68 -10.32 -11.96
N ARG A 209 8.40 -11.24 -11.05
CA ARG A 209 8.99 -12.58 -11.02
C ARG A 209 7.87 -13.55 -10.68
N LYS A 210 7.57 -14.46 -11.59
CA LYS A 210 6.59 -15.53 -11.33
C LYS A 210 7.00 -16.29 -10.08
N HIS A 211 6.05 -16.43 -9.16
CA HIS A 211 6.28 -17.18 -7.93
C HIS A 211 6.59 -18.64 -8.25
N ASN A 212 7.62 -19.21 -7.58
CA ASN A 212 7.90 -20.63 -7.60
C ASN A 212 7.52 -21.21 -6.23
N PRO A 213 6.50 -22.09 -6.16
CA PRO A 213 6.02 -22.70 -4.92
C PRO A 213 7.10 -23.43 -4.11
N GLN A 214 8.19 -23.87 -4.74
CA GLN A 214 9.32 -24.49 -4.06
C GLN A 214 10.05 -23.54 -3.09
N PHE A 215 9.88 -22.23 -3.26
CA PHE A 215 10.47 -21.20 -2.38
C PHE A 215 9.52 -20.75 -1.26
N GLY A 216 8.43 -21.46 -1.03
CA GLY A 216 7.48 -21.20 0.06
C GLY A 216 6.23 -20.45 -0.39
N ARG A 217 5.68 -19.62 0.49
CA ARG A 217 4.43 -18.87 0.25
C ARG A 217 4.63 -17.75 -0.76
N ASP A 218 3.59 -17.47 -1.55
CA ASP A 218 3.52 -16.23 -2.32
C ASP A 218 3.05 -15.09 -1.41
N SER A 219 4.01 -14.39 -0.80
CA SER A 219 3.70 -13.33 0.16
C SER A 219 2.86 -12.20 -0.45
N LYS A 220 2.97 -11.95 -1.77
CA LYS A 220 2.19 -10.89 -2.42
C LYS A 220 0.75 -11.33 -2.66
N ALA A 221 0.54 -12.60 -3.03
CA ALA A 221 -0.81 -13.17 -3.07
C ALA A 221 -1.45 -13.20 -1.67
N ASP A 222 -0.70 -13.57 -0.63
CA ASP A 222 -1.18 -13.54 0.76
C ASP A 222 -1.60 -12.12 1.20
N GLN A 223 -0.96 -11.07 0.68
CA GLN A 223 -1.38 -9.68 0.90
C GLN A 223 -2.78 -9.40 0.34
N ILE A 224 -3.02 -9.76 -0.92
CA ILE A 224 -4.34 -9.62 -1.56
C ILE A 224 -5.41 -10.41 -0.82
N ARG A 225 -5.10 -11.62 -0.35
CA ARG A 225 -6.03 -12.47 0.41
C ARG A 225 -6.44 -11.86 1.74
N ILE A 226 -5.48 -11.29 2.49
CA ILE A 226 -5.78 -10.59 3.75
C ILE A 226 -6.58 -9.31 3.47
N TYR A 227 -6.28 -8.61 2.37
CA TYR A 227 -7.05 -7.44 1.96
C TYR A 227 -8.49 -7.80 1.56
N ALA A 228 -8.71 -8.91 0.86
CA ALA A 228 -10.04 -9.42 0.56
C ALA A 228 -10.83 -9.68 1.86
N GLN A 229 -10.20 -10.27 2.87
CA GLN A 229 -10.84 -10.41 4.19
C GLN A 229 -11.13 -9.05 4.85
N ALA A 230 -10.21 -8.09 4.77
CA ALA A 230 -10.41 -6.75 5.33
C ALA A 230 -11.59 -6.02 4.68
N VAL A 231 -11.74 -6.10 3.35
CA VAL A 231 -12.91 -5.55 2.62
C VAL A 231 -14.20 -6.20 3.11
N ALA A 232 -14.23 -7.54 3.18
CA ALA A 232 -15.39 -8.28 3.66
C ALA A 232 -15.81 -7.85 5.07
N THR A 233 -14.85 -7.77 5.99
CA THR A 233 -15.09 -7.39 7.39
C THR A 233 -15.50 -5.92 7.52
N LYS A 234 -14.93 -5.02 6.71
CA LYS A 234 -15.24 -3.59 6.79
C LYS A 234 -16.62 -3.26 6.24
N LEU A 235 -16.99 -3.88 5.12
CA LEU A 235 -18.25 -3.59 4.43
C LEU A 235 -19.40 -4.50 4.87
N ASP A 236 -19.11 -5.53 5.67
CA ASP A 236 -20.07 -6.57 6.07
C ASP A 236 -20.72 -7.27 4.86
N VAL A 237 -19.85 -7.75 3.95
CA VAL A 237 -20.24 -8.36 2.66
C VAL A 237 -19.59 -9.72 2.45
N GLU A 238 -20.04 -10.45 1.43
CA GLU A 238 -19.35 -11.67 0.99
C GLU A 238 -17.90 -11.35 0.60
N ARG A 239 -16.99 -12.22 1.02
CA ARG A 239 -15.56 -12.07 0.74
C ARG A 239 -15.29 -12.03 -0.77
N PRO A 240 -14.49 -11.05 -1.26
CA PRO A 240 -13.97 -11.06 -2.63
C PRO A 240 -13.31 -12.41 -2.92
N LYS A 241 -13.77 -13.09 -3.98
CA LYS A 241 -13.24 -14.41 -4.37
C LYS A 241 -12.03 -14.31 -5.31
N ARG A 242 -11.70 -13.11 -5.75
CA ARG A 242 -10.55 -12.81 -6.62
C ARG A 242 -9.89 -11.50 -6.20
N GLY A 243 -8.62 -11.37 -6.57
CA GLY A 243 -7.91 -10.09 -6.60
C GLY A 243 -6.79 -10.12 -7.62
N ARG A 244 -6.15 -8.98 -7.86
CA ARG A 244 -5.05 -8.86 -8.83
C ARG A 244 -3.88 -8.09 -8.25
N LEU A 245 -2.68 -8.52 -8.64
CA LEU A 245 -1.45 -7.76 -8.51
C LEU A 245 -1.13 -7.16 -9.88
N LEU A 246 -1.18 -5.84 -9.98
CA LEU A 246 -1.01 -5.08 -11.21
C LEU A 246 0.44 -4.58 -11.31
N TYR A 247 1.31 -5.31 -12.00
CA TYR A 247 2.71 -4.94 -12.16
C TYR A 247 2.88 -3.94 -13.29
N THR A 248 2.60 -2.66 -13.02
CA THR A 248 2.55 -1.59 -14.02
C THR A 248 3.89 -1.39 -14.74
N GLY A 249 5.01 -1.47 -14.03
CA GLY A 249 6.34 -1.38 -14.64
C GLY A 249 6.74 -2.59 -15.49
N ALA A 250 6.02 -3.71 -15.38
CA ALA A 250 6.29 -4.95 -16.11
C ALA A 250 5.23 -5.31 -17.15
N GLY A 251 4.09 -4.61 -17.20
CA GLY A 251 2.97 -4.96 -18.07
C GLY A 251 2.37 -6.35 -17.75
N VAL A 252 2.39 -6.77 -16.48
CA VAL A 252 1.84 -8.07 -16.05
C VAL A 252 0.74 -7.88 -15.01
N ALA A 253 -0.45 -8.42 -15.28
CA ALA A 253 -1.48 -8.62 -14.27
C ALA A 253 -1.42 -10.08 -13.77
N GLN A 254 -1.25 -10.26 -12.46
CA GLN A 254 -1.30 -11.58 -11.81
C GLN A 254 -2.62 -11.70 -11.06
N GLU A 255 -3.47 -12.63 -11.48
CA GLU A 255 -4.66 -13.02 -10.72
C GLU A 255 -4.26 -13.75 -9.43
N VAL A 256 -5.00 -13.48 -8.37
CA VAL A 256 -4.85 -14.10 -7.06
C VAL A 256 -6.17 -14.79 -6.70
N ASP A 257 -6.07 -16.09 -6.43
CA ASP A 257 -7.18 -16.86 -5.86
C ASP A 257 -7.42 -16.42 -4.41
N CYS A 258 -8.63 -15.89 -4.17
CA CYS A 258 -9.14 -15.51 -2.85
C CYS A 258 -10.29 -16.43 -2.42
N SER A 259 -10.26 -17.69 -2.84
CA SER A 259 -11.11 -18.74 -2.28
C SER A 259 -10.99 -18.79 -0.75
N ASP A 260 -12.05 -19.22 -0.09
CA ASP A 260 -12.12 -19.19 1.38
C ASP A 260 -10.95 -19.98 2.01
N ALA A 261 -10.59 -21.12 1.42
CA ALA A 261 -9.46 -21.94 1.87
C ALA A 261 -8.10 -21.20 1.80
N GLU A 262 -7.81 -20.53 0.68
CA GLU A 262 -6.55 -19.80 0.52
C GLU A 262 -6.47 -18.59 1.45
N VAL A 263 -7.59 -17.89 1.65
CA VAL A 263 -7.65 -16.76 2.58
C VAL A 263 -7.49 -17.23 4.02
N ASP A 264 -8.11 -18.34 4.41
CA ASP A 264 -7.97 -18.89 5.76
C ASP A 264 -6.51 -19.33 6.05
N ILE A 265 -5.80 -19.87 5.05
CA ILE A 265 -4.36 -20.17 5.13
C ILE A 265 -3.51 -18.90 5.32
N ALA A 266 -3.86 -17.81 4.64
CA ALA A 266 -3.19 -16.51 4.80
C ALA A 266 -3.46 -15.89 6.17
N LEU A 267 -4.72 -15.95 6.64
CA LEU A 267 -5.13 -15.46 7.97
C LEU A 267 -4.47 -16.23 9.11
N GLY A 268 -4.32 -17.56 8.99
CA GLY A 268 -3.60 -18.36 9.97
C GLY A 268 -2.13 -17.97 10.08
N TRP A 269 -1.46 -17.74 8.95
CA TRP A 269 -0.09 -17.23 8.95
C TRP A 269 0.01 -15.82 9.56
N PHE A 270 -0.93 -14.95 9.22
CA PHE A 270 -0.97 -13.57 9.74
C PHE A 270 -1.15 -13.53 11.26
N ALA A 271 -2.03 -14.38 11.81
CA ALA A 271 -2.20 -14.59 13.24
C ALA A 271 -0.89 -15.08 13.91
N ALA A 272 -0.21 -16.06 13.31
CA ALA A 272 1.08 -16.53 13.82
C ALA A 272 2.15 -15.41 13.84
N GLN A 273 2.17 -14.51 12.84
CA GLN A 273 3.09 -13.36 12.86
C GLN A 273 2.73 -12.35 13.96
N TRP A 274 1.43 -12.17 14.25
CA TRP A 274 0.99 -11.34 15.37
C TRP A 274 1.47 -11.92 16.70
N GLU A 275 1.32 -13.23 16.93
CA GLU A 275 1.81 -13.91 18.13
C GLU A 275 3.34 -13.84 18.26
N ASP A 276 4.07 -14.07 17.16
CA ASP A 276 5.52 -13.95 17.13
C ASP A 276 6.00 -12.54 17.51
N LEU A 277 5.33 -11.50 17.02
CA LEU A 277 5.62 -10.12 17.40
C LEU A 277 5.52 -9.93 18.92
N HIS A 278 4.44 -10.43 19.53
CA HIS A 278 4.24 -10.36 20.98
C HIS A 278 5.33 -11.10 21.73
N ARG A 279 5.66 -12.32 21.29
CA ARG A 279 6.70 -13.15 21.90
C ARG A 279 8.07 -12.47 21.87
N PHE A 280 8.47 -11.91 20.72
CA PHE A 280 9.75 -11.20 20.59
C PHE A 280 9.79 -9.92 21.42
N ARG A 281 8.69 -9.16 21.43
CA ARG A 281 8.56 -7.95 22.23
C ARG A 281 8.59 -8.25 23.73
N ASP A 282 7.84 -9.25 24.19
CA ASP A 282 7.76 -9.63 25.60
C ASP A 282 9.12 -10.07 26.16
N ALA A 283 9.96 -10.68 25.30
CA ALA A 283 11.34 -11.02 25.62
C ALA A 283 12.34 -9.88 25.38
N ALA A 284 11.93 -8.79 24.72
CA ALA A 284 12.80 -7.74 24.19
C ALA A 284 13.97 -8.30 23.36
N MET A 285 13.72 -9.40 22.63
CA MET A 285 14.70 -10.20 21.90
C MET A 285 14.16 -10.55 20.52
N PHE A 286 14.90 -10.16 19.49
CA PHE A 286 14.52 -10.29 18.10
C PHE A 286 15.61 -11.08 17.36
N PRO A 287 15.40 -12.38 17.07
CA PRO A 287 16.41 -13.20 16.41
C PRO A 287 16.65 -12.69 14.98
N ALA A 288 17.92 -12.60 14.56
CA ALA A 288 18.25 -12.33 13.17
C ALA A 288 18.11 -13.60 12.32
N LYS A 289 17.63 -13.43 11.08
CA LYS A 289 17.53 -14.50 10.08
C LYS A 289 18.35 -14.10 8.85
N PRO A 290 19.57 -14.63 8.69
CA PRO A 290 20.41 -14.31 7.54
C PRO A 290 19.75 -14.73 6.23
N SER A 291 19.80 -13.87 5.21
CA SER A 291 19.24 -14.15 3.89
C SER A 291 20.06 -13.47 2.79
N ALA A 292 19.73 -13.72 1.53
CA ALA A 292 20.33 -13.00 0.41
C ALA A 292 20.03 -11.49 0.44
N LEU A 293 19.03 -11.04 1.22
CA LEU A 293 18.62 -9.63 1.32
C LEU A 293 19.39 -8.86 2.40
N CYS A 294 20.30 -9.50 3.14
CA CYS A 294 21.05 -8.83 4.22
C CYS A 294 21.80 -7.57 3.73
N SER A 295 22.25 -7.53 2.48
CA SER A 295 22.94 -6.36 1.90
C SER A 295 22.11 -5.08 1.83
N TRP A 296 20.78 -5.17 1.93
CA TRP A 296 19.87 -4.02 1.96
C TRP A 296 19.33 -3.71 3.37
N CYS A 297 19.79 -4.44 4.39
CA CYS A 297 19.37 -4.21 5.77
C CYS A 297 20.10 -2.97 6.35
N PRO A 298 19.38 -2.04 7.03
CA PRO A 298 20.01 -0.90 7.70
C PRO A 298 21.05 -1.28 8.76
N LEU A 299 20.97 -2.50 9.30
CA LEU A 299 21.88 -3.02 10.34
C LEU A 299 23.03 -3.85 9.75
N VAL A 300 23.19 -3.91 8.42
CA VAL A 300 24.09 -4.87 7.76
C VAL A 300 25.54 -4.80 8.23
N ASN A 301 26.02 -3.61 8.61
CA ASN A 301 27.38 -3.42 9.07
C ASN A 301 27.58 -3.72 10.56
N ALA A 302 26.51 -3.72 11.37
CA ALA A 302 26.58 -4.05 12.81
C ALA A 302 26.12 -5.49 13.14
N CYS A 303 25.32 -6.12 12.28
CA CYS A 303 24.77 -7.45 12.52
C CYS A 303 25.84 -8.55 12.38
N PRO A 304 26.10 -9.37 13.41
CA PRO A 304 27.19 -10.36 13.40
C PRO A 304 26.91 -11.57 12.49
N VAL A 305 25.66 -11.77 12.08
CA VAL A 305 25.23 -12.89 11.22
C VAL A 305 24.77 -12.43 9.83
N ALA A 306 24.96 -11.15 9.48
CA ALA A 306 24.55 -10.64 8.18
C ALA A 306 25.29 -11.35 7.03
N ARG A 307 24.53 -11.90 6.09
CA ARG A 307 25.08 -12.55 4.89
C ARG A 307 25.30 -11.53 3.78
N LYS A 308 26.48 -10.90 3.77
CA LYS A 308 26.89 -9.95 2.72
C LYS A 308 27.21 -10.72 1.44
N ILE A 309 26.36 -10.59 0.41
CA ILE A 309 26.57 -11.31 -0.86
C ILE A 309 27.57 -10.56 -1.75
N ASN A 310 28.39 -11.32 -2.47
CA ASN A 310 29.51 -10.79 -3.24
C ASN A 310 29.14 -10.37 -4.67
N LYS A 311 28.10 -9.55 -4.82
CA LYS A 311 27.67 -8.98 -6.12
C LYS A 311 27.92 -7.47 -6.13
N PRO A 312 28.26 -6.84 -7.27
CA PRO A 312 28.55 -5.41 -7.34
C PRO A 312 27.47 -4.55 -6.67
N ASN A 313 26.21 -4.68 -7.09
CA ASN A 313 25.09 -3.93 -6.51
C ASN A 313 24.90 -4.12 -5.00
N ALA A 314 25.16 -5.32 -4.49
CA ALA A 314 25.06 -5.64 -3.08
C ALA A 314 26.23 -5.08 -2.26
N ARG A 315 27.43 -5.02 -2.84
CA ARG A 315 28.59 -4.36 -2.24
C ARG A 315 28.36 -2.85 -2.17
N ASP A 316 27.87 -2.25 -3.25
CA ASP A 316 27.56 -0.82 -3.31
C ASP A 316 26.50 -0.45 -2.27
N GLN A 317 25.47 -1.28 -2.11
CA GLN A 317 24.45 -1.05 -1.08
C GLN A 317 25.02 -1.10 0.33
N VAL A 318 25.88 -2.08 0.62
CA VAL A 318 26.53 -2.20 1.93
C VAL A 318 27.46 -1.02 2.20
N ALA A 319 28.15 -0.50 1.17
CA ALA A 319 29.02 0.65 1.28
C ALA A 319 28.27 1.98 1.52
N LYS A 320 27.04 2.09 1.02
CA LYS A 320 26.15 3.24 1.28
C LYS A 320 25.47 3.20 2.66
N ALA A 321 25.42 2.04 3.31
CA ALA A 321 24.82 1.91 4.63
C ALA A 321 25.75 2.44 5.72
N HIS A 322 25.18 2.96 6.81
CA HIS A 322 25.92 3.39 8.01
C HIS A 322 26.93 2.32 8.45
N THR A 323 28.13 2.76 8.79
CA THR A 323 29.21 1.90 9.28
C THR A 323 28.88 1.32 10.66
N ALA A 324 29.59 0.26 11.05
CA ALA A 324 29.42 -0.32 12.39
C ALA A 324 29.72 0.70 13.51
N VAL A 325 30.68 1.58 13.28
CA VAL A 325 31.11 2.63 14.22
C VAL A 325 30.03 3.70 14.36
N GLU A 326 29.48 4.19 13.24
CA GLU A 326 28.38 5.16 13.25
C GLU A 326 27.12 4.59 13.89
N LEU A 327 26.78 3.34 13.61
CA LEU A 327 25.64 2.66 14.22
C LEU A 327 25.83 2.50 15.74
N GLY A 328 27.05 2.23 16.22
CA GLY A 328 27.34 2.09 17.64
C GLY A 328 26.60 0.95 18.35
N ILE A 329 26.07 -0.03 17.60
CA ILE A 329 25.35 -1.19 18.16
C ILE A 329 26.37 -2.28 18.53
N PRO A 330 26.62 -2.55 19.82
CA PRO A 330 27.65 -3.50 20.22
C PRO A 330 27.24 -4.95 20.00
N VAL A 331 28.22 -5.84 19.83
CA VAL A 331 28.04 -7.30 19.86
C VAL A 331 28.57 -7.85 21.18
N LEU A 332 27.71 -8.35 22.05
CA LEU A 332 28.05 -8.78 23.41
C LEU A 332 27.87 -10.30 23.59
N PRO A 333 28.74 -10.98 24.39
CA PRO A 333 28.63 -12.42 24.63
C PRO A 333 27.33 -12.81 25.35
N ARG A 334 26.97 -12.02 26.36
CA ARG A 334 25.72 -12.08 27.10
C ARG A 334 25.27 -10.66 27.38
N ILE A 335 23.99 -10.41 27.21
CA ILE A 335 23.35 -9.15 27.58
C ILE A 335 21.95 -9.45 28.07
N ALA A 336 21.57 -8.85 29.20
CA ALA A 336 20.22 -8.95 29.69
C ALA A 336 19.30 -8.07 28.83
N PRO A 337 18.15 -8.59 28.36
CA PRO A 337 17.14 -7.76 27.75
C PRO A 337 16.59 -6.75 28.76
N TYR A 338 16.03 -5.65 28.25
CA TYR A 338 15.13 -4.83 29.05
C TYR A 338 13.97 -5.68 29.56
N VAL A 339 13.71 -5.64 30.87
CA VAL A 339 12.56 -6.30 31.50
C VAL A 339 11.50 -5.24 31.77
N PRO A 340 10.35 -5.27 31.06
CA PRO A 340 9.30 -4.29 31.28
C PRO A 340 8.72 -4.41 32.69
N SER A 341 8.62 -3.28 33.41
CA SER A 341 7.95 -3.20 34.72
C SER A 341 6.44 -3.50 34.63
N HIS A 342 5.85 -3.19 33.47
CA HIS A 342 4.52 -3.57 33.08
C HIS A 342 4.57 -4.13 31.66
N ARG A 343 3.81 -5.19 31.36
CA ARG A 343 3.49 -5.57 29.98
C ARG A 343 2.24 -4.79 29.58
N PRO A 344 2.32 -3.73 28.76
CA PRO A 344 1.12 -3.17 28.14
C PRO A 344 0.39 -4.29 27.43
N ALA A 345 -0.90 -4.46 27.75
CA ALA A 345 -1.82 -5.31 27.00
C ALA A 345 -1.89 -4.77 25.57
N ALA A 346 -0.99 -5.24 24.71
CA ALA A 346 -1.24 -5.20 23.29
C ALA A 346 -2.39 -6.20 23.05
N PRO A 347 -3.35 -5.88 22.17
CA PRO A 347 -4.50 -6.76 21.94
C PRO A 347 -4.02 -8.13 21.50
N ARG A 348 -4.10 -9.11 22.42
CA ARG A 348 -3.88 -10.52 22.09
C ARG A 348 -5.12 -11.02 21.35
N ILE A 349 -4.95 -12.06 20.54
CA ILE A 349 -6.07 -12.70 19.86
C ILE A 349 -7.09 -13.12 20.94
N GLY A 350 -8.31 -12.59 20.85
CA GLY A 350 -9.38 -12.83 21.83
C GLY A 350 -9.54 -11.79 22.95
N GLU A 351 -8.62 -10.82 23.10
CA GLU A 351 -8.77 -9.70 24.04
C GLU A 351 -9.41 -8.50 23.33
N ALA A 352 -10.72 -8.33 23.50
CA ALA A 352 -11.46 -7.19 22.97
C ALA A 352 -10.84 -5.88 23.47
N THR A 353 -10.38 -5.02 22.57
CA THR A 353 -10.00 -3.66 22.94
C THR A 353 -11.29 -2.86 23.10
N PRO A 354 -11.57 -2.19 24.24
CA PRO A 354 -12.71 -1.30 24.33
C PRO A 354 -12.50 -0.16 23.32
N SER A 355 -13.38 -0.09 22.33
CA SER A 355 -13.45 1.06 21.43
C SER A 355 -13.66 2.31 22.29
N LYS A 356 -12.76 3.28 22.18
CA LYS A 356 -12.98 4.59 22.78
C LYS A 356 -14.24 5.16 22.13
N LYS A 357 -15.22 5.48 22.98
CA LYS A 357 -16.48 6.15 22.62
C LYS A 357 -16.20 7.25 21.60
N GLU A 358 -16.89 7.16 20.47
CA GLU A 358 -17.07 8.27 19.55
C GLU A 358 -17.70 9.43 20.32
N ASP A 359 -17.10 10.61 20.20
CA ASP A 359 -17.71 11.84 20.67
C ASP A 359 -19.02 12.02 19.92
N THR A 360 -20.11 11.90 20.67
CA THR A 360 -21.47 12.06 20.20
C THR A 360 -21.67 13.53 19.84
N VAL A 361 -21.56 13.87 18.56
CA VAL A 361 -22.15 15.10 18.03
C VAL A 361 -23.64 14.84 17.89
N THR A 362 -24.40 15.30 18.87
CA THR A 362 -25.86 15.42 18.82
C THR A 362 -26.26 16.27 17.60
N SER A 363 -26.71 15.61 16.54
CA SER A 363 -27.49 16.21 15.46
C SER A 363 -28.96 16.15 15.85
N THR A 364 -29.52 17.29 16.25
CA THR A 364 -30.97 17.47 16.37
C THR A 364 -31.53 17.73 14.97
N ALA A 365 -32.14 16.69 14.39
CA ALA A 365 -32.99 16.81 13.22
C ALA A 365 -34.32 17.49 13.59
N ALA A 366 -34.69 18.54 12.84
CA ALA A 366 -36.07 18.96 12.70
C ALA A 366 -36.43 18.82 11.21
N VAL A 367 -37.09 17.72 10.88
CA VAL A 367 -37.74 17.50 9.58
C VAL A 367 -39.20 17.88 9.73
N GLN A 368 -39.69 18.79 8.88
CA GLN A 368 -41.10 18.89 8.53
C GLN A 368 -41.27 18.58 7.03
N PRO A 369 -42.27 17.78 6.63
CA PRO A 369 -42.49 17.38 5.24
C PRO A 369 -43.56 18.24 4.55
N ALA A 370 -43.41 18.47 3.24
CA ALA A 370 -44.54 18.63 2.29
C ALA A 370 -44.02 18.67 0.84
N GLN A 371 -44.25 17.61 0.07
CA GLN A 371 -45.26 17.55 -1.00
C GLN A 371 -44.79 18.06 -2.37
N ALA A 372 -44.56 17.10 -3.26
CA ALA A 372 -44.46 17.30 -4.69
C ALA A 372 -45.84 17.71 -5.26
N GLN A 373 -45.87 18.83 -5.98
CA GLN A 373 -46.93 19.13 -6.94
C GLN A 373 -46.32 19.33 -8.32
N ALA A 374 -46.55 18.34 -9.18
CA ALA A 374 -46.46 18.48 -10.62
C ALA A 374 -47.63 19.36 -11.10
N GLN A 375 -47.33 20.42 -11.86
CA GLN A 375 -48.32 21.11 -12.68
C GLN A 375 -47.79 21.24 -14.11
N ALA A 376 -48.41 20.46 -14.99
CA ALA A 376 -48.38 20.67 -16.44
C ALA A 376 -49.26 21.88 -16.81
N PRO A 377 -48.92 22.66 -17.86
CA PRO A 377 -49.76 23.75 -18.31
C PRO A 377 -50.88 23.26 -19.26
N ALA A 378 -52.10 23.73 -19.03
CA ALA A 378 -53.29 23.51 -19.87
C ALA A 378 -53.55 24.71 -20.82
N PRO A 379 -54.40 24.56 -21.86
CA PRO A 379 -54.20 25.16 -23.18
C PRO A 379 -54.95 26.47 -23.41
N LYS A 380 -54.49 27.26 -24.41
CA LYS A 380 -55.30 28.31 -25.05
C LYS A 380 -55.43 28.06 -26.56
N ARG A 381 -56.66 27.78 -27.01
CA ARG A 381 -57.19 28.01 -28.38
C ARG A 381 -57.12 29.53 -28.67
N ARG A 382 -57.02 30.10 -29.88
CA ARG A 382 -57.16 29.68 -31.29
C ARG A 382 -56.63 30.87 -32.13
N ARG A 383 -56.00 30.64 -33.29
CA ARG A 383 -56.39 31.26 -34.58
C ARG A 383 -55.69 30.57 -35.76
N ARG A 384 -56.47 30.42 -36.83
CA ARG A 384 -56.18 29.77 -38.12
C ARG A 384 -55.15 30.56 -38.94
N THR A 385 -54.34 29.85 -39.72
CA THR A 385 -54.15 29.96 -41.19
C THR A 385 -53.24 28.79 -41.63
N SER A 386 -53.80 27.77 -42.29
CA SER A 386 -53.64 27.45 -43.73
C SER A 386 -52.19 27.27 -44.21
N LEU A 387 -51.79 26.02 -44.49
CA LEU A 387 -51.34 25.52 -45.80
C LEU A 387 -50.81 24.07 -45.67
N SER A 388 -51.34 23.20 -46.52
CA SER A 388 -50.91 21.82 -46.78
C SER A 388 -49.82 21.82 -47.88
N PRO A 389 -49.41 20.68 -48.46
CA PRO A 389 -48.69 19.54 -47.86
C PRO A 389 -47.47 19.11 -48.73
N THR A 390 -46.52 18.34 -48.18
CA THR A 390 -45.73 17.44 -49.05
C THR A 390 -45.34 16.13 -48.37
N ARG A 391 -45.58 15.05 -49.13
CA ARG A 391 -45.32 13.63 -48.88
C ARG A 391 -43.82 13.32 -48.84
N ALA A 392 -43.44 12.29 -48.09
CA ALA A 392 -42.62 11.18 -48.60
C ALA A 392 -42.61 9.99 -47.62
N ARG A 393 -43.31 8.91 -47.98
CA ARG A 393 -42.95 7.53 -47.65
C ARG A 393 -42.01 7.06 -48.75
N TRP A 394 -40.96 6.30 -48.44
CA TRP A 394 -40.55 5.13 -49.23
C TRP A 394 -39.90 4.09 -48.31
N CYS A 395 -40.19 2.83 -48.63
CA CYS A 395 -39.82 1.59 -47.95
C CYS A 395 -38.79 0.85 -48.82
N SER A 396 -38.30 -0.30 -48.34
CA SER A 396 -37.72 -1.44 -49.10
C SER A 396 -36.24 -1.33 -49.53
N THR A 397 -35.40 -2.36 -49.66
CA THR A 397 -35.25 -3.77 -49.22
C THR A 397 -33.93 -4.29 -49.87
N SER A 398 -33.22 -5.24 -49.23
CA SER A 398 -32.35 -6.27 -49.85
C SER A 398 -31.07 -5.80 -50.60
N THR A 399 -29.96 -6.53 -50.82
CA THR A 399 -29.66 -7.97 -51.02
C THR A 399 -28.12 -8.16 -51.10
N LEU A 400 -27.59 -9.31 -50.62
CA LEU A 400 -26.48 -10.17 -51.15
C LEU A 400 -25.09 -9.62 -51.57
N GLY A 401 -24.02 -10.35 -51.17
CA GLY A 401 -22.60 -10.21 -51.58
C GLY A 401 -22.29 -10.62 -53.04
N PRO A 402 -21.05 -11.00 -53.46
CA PRO A 402 -19.94 -11.63 -52.72
C PRO A 402 -18.50 -11.12 -53.06
N ARG A 403 -17.49 -11.87 -52.53
CA ARG A 403 -16.01 -11.74 -52.65
C ARG A 403 -15.43 -11.64 -54.08
N PRO A 404 -14.13 -11.31 -54.19
CA PRO A 404 -13.23 -12.26 -54.85
C PRO A 404 -11.91 -12.54 -54.11
N GLU A 405 -11.39 -13.74 -54.37
CA GLU A 405 -10.04 -14.23 -54.09
C GLU A 405 -9.00 -13.58 -55.03
N CYS A 406 -7.72 -13.54 -54.61
CA CYS A 406 -6.61 -13.91 -55.49
C CYS A 406 -5.29 -14.07 -54.71
N SER A 407 -4.69 -15.26 -54.89
CA SER A 407 -3.26 -15.61 -55.01
C SER A 407 -2.19 -14.53 -54.73
N GLY A 408 -1.02 -14.78 -54.15
CA GLY A 408 -0.30 -16.02 -53.92
C GLY A 408 1.22 -15.76 -53.91
N SER A 409 1.99 -16.75 -53.42
CA SER A 409 3.46 -16.90 -53.52
C SER A 409 4.31 -16.01 -52.57
N ARG A 410 5.48 -16.39 -52.06
CA ARG A 410 6.23 -17.66 -51.82
C ARG A 410 7.53 -17.24 -51.10
N ARG A 411 8.04 -18.11 -50.21
CA ARG A 411 9.47 -18.27 -49.78
C ARG A 411 10.10 -17.20 -48.85
N SER A 412 10.11 -17.53 -47.54
CA SER A 412 11.23 -18.00 -46.67
C SER A 412 12.67 -17.43 -46.81
N PRO A 413 13.64 -17.75 -45.90
CA PRO A 413 14.05 -16.88 -44.79
C PRO A 413 15.58 -16.67 -44.70
N THR A 414 16.09 -15.66 -43.96
CA THR A 414 17.43 -15.78 -43.34
C THR A 414 17.60 -14.92 -42.09
N ARG A 415 18.32 -15.52 -41.14
CA ARG A 415 18.85 -15.03 -39.85
C ARG A 415 19.59 -13.69 -39.93
N MET A 416 19.50 -12.91 -38.85
CA MET A 416 20.62 -12.60 -37.94
C MET A 416 20.10 -12.42 -36.52
#